data_AF-K1T378-F1
#
_entry.id   AF-K1T378-F1
#
_cell.length_a   1.000
_cell.length_b   1.000
_cell.length_c   1.000
_cell.angle_alpha   90.00
_cell.angle_beta   90.00
_cell.angle_gamma   90.00
#
_symmetry.space_group_name_H-M   'P 1'
#
loop_
_entity.id
_entity.type
_entity.pdbx_description
1 polymer ?
#
loop_
_entity_poly.entity_id
_entity_poly.type
_entity_poly.pdbx_seq_one_letter_code
_entity_poly.pdbx_strand_id
1 'polypeptide(L)' 'MILNRKIEKVSTQYGDIDVKKTYGYGVEKSKLEFEDLKKIAIENNISIREVKENI' A
#
# COMPACT_ATOMS: atom_id res chain seq x y z
N MET A 1 -7.48 -23.85 1.53
CA MET A 1 -6.30 -23.37 0.76
C MET A 1 -5.76 -22.13 1.43
N ILE A 2 -4.45 -22.05 1.62
CA ILE A 2 -3.77 -20.90 2.24
C ILE A 2 -3.20 -20.03 1.11
N LEU A 3 -3.51 -18.74 1.10
CA LEU A 3 -2.89 -17.78 0.19
C LEU A 3 -1.55 -17.34 0.78
N ASN A 4 -0.53 -17.20 -0.07
CA ASN A 4 0.75 -16.66 0.37
C ASN A 4 0.61 -15.16 0.60
N ARG A 5 1.29 -14.66 1.63
CA ARG A 5 1.32 -13.24 1.98
C ARG A 5 2.76 -12.79 2.12
N LYS A 6 3.09 -11.65 1.52
CA LYS A 6 4.36 -10.96 1.70
C LYS A 6 4.10 -9.50 2.05
N ILE A 7 4.99 -8.94 2.85
CA ILE A 7 5.05 -7.50 3.08
C ILE A 7 6.23 -7.01 2.25
N GLU A 8 5.98 -6.09 1.33
CA GLU A 8 7.01 -5.47 0.51
C GLU A 8 7.06 -3.98 0.80
N LYS A 9 8.27 -3.48 1.07
CA LYS A 9 8.52 -2.04 1.09
C LYS A 9 8.58 -1.53 -0.33
N VAL A 10 7.67 -0.62 -0.68
CA VAL A 10 7.67 0.06 -1.97
C VAL A 10 8.09 1.50 -1.73
N SER A 11 9.16 1.92 -2.39
CA SER A 11 9.58 3.32 -2.35
C SER A 11 8.70 4.11 -3.29
N THR A 12 7.98 5.08 -2.74
CA THR A 12 7.09 5.98 -3.49
C THR A 12 7.59 7.40 -3.39
N GLN A 13 7.02 8.29 -4.20
CA GLN A 13 7.27 9.74 -4.10
C GLN A 13 6.99 10.33 -2.70
N TYR A 14 6.24 9.61 -1.87
CA TYR A 14 5.88 10.00 -0.52
C TYR A 14 6.71 9.32 0.57
N GLY A 15 7.70 8.49 0.20
CA GLY A 15 8.50 7.67 1.10
C GLY A 15 8.24 6.18 0.95
N ASP A 16 8.87 5.40 1.84
CA ASP A 16 8.75 3.94 1.84
C ASP A 16 7.46 3.49 2.53
N ILE A 17 6.63 2.77 1.80
CA ILE A 17 5.36 2.21 2.29
C ILE A 17 5.39 0.69 2.37
N ASP A 18 4.75 0.13 3.40
CA ASP A 18 4.60 -1.32 3.52
C ASP A 18 3.34 -1.80 2.79
N VAL A 19 3.51 -2.54 1.70
CA VAL A 19 2.42 -3.11 0.91
C VAL A 19 2.26 -4.58 1.25
N LYS A 20 1.09 -4.96 1.78
CA LYS A 20 0.73 -6.37 1.96
C LYS A 20 0.24 -6.93 0.64
N LYS A 21 1.03 -7.80 0.02
CA LYS A 21 0.62 -8.57 -1.15
C LYS A 21 0.23 -9.98 -0.74
N THR A 22 -0.99 -10.36 -1.10
CA THR A 22 -1.53 -11.70 -0.95
C THR A 22 -1.66 -12.32 -2.33
N TYR A 23 -1.00 -13.45 -2.57
CA TYR A 23 -0.95 -14.09 -3.88
C TYR A 23 -1.12 -15.60 -3.78
N GLY A 24 -1.74 -16.19 -4.79
CA GLY A 24 -1.92 -17.63 -4.92
C GLY A 24 -3.05 -18.00 -5.85
N TYR A 25 -2.95 -19.18 -6.48
CA TYR A 25 -4.00 -19.74 -7.33
C TYR A 25 -4.50 -18.76 -8.43
N GLY A 26 -3.59 -17.99 -9.03
CA GLY A 26 -3.92 -17.00 -10.07
C GLY A 26 -4.53 -15.69 -9.57
N VAL A 27 -4.69 -15.51 -8.26
CA VAL A 27 -5.19 -14.27 -7.65
C VAL A 27 -4.03 -13.52 -7.00
N GLU A 28 -3.88 -12.24 -7.34
CA GLU A 28 -3.02 -11.30 -6.62
C GLU A 28 -3.89 -10.18 -6.03
N LYS A 29 -3.69 -9.89 -4.74
CA LYS A 29 -4.30 -8.74 -4.05
C LYS A 29 -3.20 -7.98 -3.33
N SER A 30 -3.04 -6.71 -3.66
CA SER A 30 -2.23 -5.78 -2.88
C SER A 30 -3.15 -4.93 -2.01
N LYS A 31 -2.75 -4.68 -0.77
CA LYS A 31 -3.41 -3.76 0.13
C LYS A 31 -2.37 -2.90 0.83
N LEU A 32 -2.48 -1.59 0.69
CA LEU A 32 -1.78 -0.65 1.56
C LEU A 32 -2.50 -0.56 2.91
N GLU A 33 -1.72 -0.38 3.96
CA GLU A 33 -2.26 -0.06 5.27
C GLU A 33 -2.86 1.36 5.27
N PHE A 34 -4.01 1.50 5.90
CA PHE A 34 -4.70 2.79 5.99
C PHE A 34 -3.88 3.82 6.79
N GLU A 35 -3.10 3.36 7.76
CA GLU A 35 -2.22 4.24 8.54
C GLU A 35 -1.13 4.87 7.70
N ASP A 36 -0.53 4.13 6.76
CA ASP A 36 0.50 4.66 5.87
C ASP A 36 -0.09 5.66 4.88
N LEU A 37 -1.24 5.34 4.29
CA LEU A 37 -1.99 6.28 3.45
C LEU A 37 -2.34 7.57 4.22
N LYS A 38 -2.73 7.45 5.49
CA LYS A 38 -3.07 8.60 6.34
C LYS A 38 -1.84 9.43 6.70
N LYS A 39 -0.71 8.80 7.02
CA LYS A 39 0.55 9.51 7.30
C LYS A 39 0.97 10.33 6.08
N ILE A 40 1.02 9.69 4.91
CA ILE A 40 1.36 10.35 3.65
C ILE A 40 0.43 11.52 3.37
N ALA A 41 -0.88 11.31 3.53
CA ALA A 41 -1.89 12.36 3.32
C ALA A 41 -1.65 13.57 4.23
N ILE A 42 -1.35 13.34 5.52
CA ILE A 42 -1.08 14.41 6.49
C ILE A 42 0.25 15.11 6.19
N GLU A 43 1.31 14.36 5.93
CA GLU A 43 2.66 14.90 5.66
C GLU A 43 2.70 15.72 4.36
N ASN A 44 1.98 15.29 3.33
CA ASN A 44 1.93 15.95 2.03
C ASN A 44 0.75 16.93 1.89
N ASN A 45 -0.08 17.06 2.92
CA ASN A 45 -1.29 17.90 2.92
C ASN A 45 -2.27 17.60 1.77
N ILE A 46 -2.35 16.35 1.34
CA ILE A 46 -3.22 15.85 0.27
C ILE A 46 -4.28 14.89 0.83
N SER A 47 -5.33 14.62 0.06
CA SER A 47 -6.34 13.65 0.48
C SER A 47 -5.85 12.20 0.35
N ILE A 48 -6.34 11.30 1.20
CA ILE A 48 -6.06 9.84 1.11
C ILE A 48 -6.40 9.28 -0.29
N ARG A 49 -7.39 9.87 -0.96
CA ARG A 49 -7.76 9.52 -2.33
C ARG A 49 -6.65 9.89 -3.31
N GLU A 50 -6.12 11.11 -3.23
CA GLU A 50 -4.97 11.52 -4.04
C GLU A 50 -3.76 10.64 -3.78
N VAL A 51 -3.48 10.29 -2.52
CA VAL A 51 -2.40 9.34 -2.19
C VAL A 51 -2.59 8.02 -2.93
N LYS A 52 -3.82 7.50 -2.95
CA LYS A 52 -4.14 6.24 -3.63
C LYS A 52 -4.07 6.33 -5.16
N GLU A 53 -4.33 7.51 -5.74
CA GLU A 53 -4.18 7.74 -7.19
C GLU A 53 -2.72 7.91 -7.62
N ASN A 54 -1.83 8.21 -6.66
CA ASN A 54 -0.41 8.49 -6.88
C ASN A 54 0.54 7.36 -6.46
N ILE A 55 0.01 6.17 -6.13
CA ILE A 55 0.74 4.95 -5.73
C ILE A 55 0.35 3.77 -6.62
#